data_AF-A0A3N4WME5-F1
#
_entry.id   AF-A0A3N4WME5-F1
#
_cell.length_a   1.000
_cell.length_b   1.000
_cell.length_c   1.000
_cell.angle_alpha   90.00
_cell.angle_beta   90.00
_cell.angle_gamma   90.00
#
_symmetry.space_group_name_H-M   'P 1'
#
loop_
_entity.id
_entity.type
_entity.pdbx_description
1 polymer ?
#
loop_
_entity_poly.entity_id
_entity_poly.type
_entity_poly.pdbx_seq_one_letter_code
_entity_poly.pdbx_strand_id
1 'polypeptide(L)'
;MTKFTKISLAALFSIFLSACDKPATDTATKTEAAQSSVAKTADTPADAQGVADFEKLLAWKSAQETALNQAQNDLQQGIKSQDQSKIDEGFKAFQAQVADVLKSLDELNVTNPDVVAFKAKTKESLVLSNELISTWVNAAAQPSPEVQKLVQEKAQKLIELGAELQQTQLELQKKFVK
;
A
#
# COMPACT_ATOMS: atom_id res chain seq x y z
N MET A 1 -12.00 47.33 18.76
CA MET A 1 -10.56 47.06 18.86
C MET A 1 -10.34 45.94 19.86
N THR A 2 -9.61 44.89 19.51
CA THR A 2 -9.09 43.90 20.45
C THR A 2 -7.71 43.49 19.95
N LYS A 3 -6.70 43.63 20.81
CA LYS A 3 -5.31 43.19 20.56
C LYS A 3 -5.07 41.92 21.39
N PHE A 4 -3.83 41.43 21.40
CA PHE A 4 -3.37 40.20 22.07
C PHE A 4 -3.81 38.90 21.34
N THR A 5 -2.95 37.91 21.13
CA THR A 5 -1.50 37.83 21.40
C THR A 5 -0.80 36.98 20.34
N LYS A 6 0.36 37.46 19.85
CA LYS A 6 1.29 36.66 19.04
C LYS A 6 2.24 35.90 19.98
N ILE A 7 2.04 34.60 20.16
CA ILE A 7 3.09 33.72 20.70
C ILE A 7 3.67 32.94 19.53
N SER A 8 4.90 33.28 19.16
CA SER A 8 5.67 32.59 18.13
C SER A 8 6.24 31.30 18.73
N LEU A 9 5.58 30.16 18.51
CA LEU A 9 5.99 28.86 19.06
C LEU A 9 7.18 28.23 18.28
N ALA A 10 8.09 29.05 17.76
CA ALA A 10 9.23 28.64 16.93
C ALA A 10 10.48 28.39 17.79
N ALA A 11 10.45 27.37 18.66
CA ALA A 11 11.53 27.13 19.63
C ALA A 11 11.78 25.65 20.02
N LEU A 12 11.20 24.65 19.34
CA LEU A 12 11.33 23.23 19.71
C LEU A 12 11.61 22.29 18.52
N PHE A 13 12.77 22.42 17.86
CA PHE A 13 13.35 21.31 17.07
C PHE A 13 14.89 21.39 16.89
N SER A 14 15.60 21.98 17.84
CA SER A 14 17.05 22.30 17.71
C SER A 14 18.00 21.30 18.39
N ILE A 15 17.56 20.07 18.69
CA ILE A 15 18.35 19.06 19.41
C ILE A 15 18.47 17.77 18.59
N PHE A 16 19.32 17.78 17.56
CA PHE A 16 19.97 16.57 16.99
C PHE A 16 21.20 16.88 16.10
N LEU A 17 21.87 18.03 16.29
CA LEU A 17 23.00 18.49 15.47
C LEU A 17 24.36 18.55 16.20
N SER A 18 24.52 17.81 17.30
CA SER A 18 25.78 17.74 18.07
C SER A 18 26.07 16.32 18.58
N ALA A 19 26.24 15.36 17.67
CA ALA A 19 26.61 13.97 18.01
C ALA A 19 27.44 13.27 16.91
N CYS A 20 28.29 14.02 16.20
CA CYS A 20 29.31 13.50 15.29
C CYS A 20 30.61 14.29 15.43
N ASP A 21 31.01 14.58 16.67
CA ASP A 21 32.40 14.96 16.94
C ASP A 21 33.31 13.73 16.80
N LYS A 22 34.54 13.96 16.33
CA LYS A 22 35.44 12.91 15.83
C LYS A 22 36.78 12.91 16.56
N PRO A 23 37.12 11.81 17.25
CA PRO A 23 38.50 11.42 17.46
C PRO A 23 38.93 10.36 16.42
N ALA A 24 40.00 10.67 15.70
CA ALA A 24 41.04 9.68 15.44
C ALA A 24 42.12 9.85 16.54
N THR A 25 42.92 8.85 16.92
CA THR A 25 43.01 7.47 16.40
C THR A 25 42.95 6.46 17.58
N ASP A 26 43.76 5.41 17.83
CA ASP A 26 44.95 4.83 17.18
C ASP A 26 45.10 3.31 17.43
N THR A 27 45.90 2.68 16.58
CA THR A 27 46.62 1.40 16.69
C THR A 27 46.15 0.33 17.70
N ALA A 28 45.66 -0.79 17.15
CA ALA A 28 45.95 -2.14 17.67
C ALA A 28 45.88 -3.18 16.53
N THR A 29 47.02 -3.51 15.92
CA THR A 29 47.08 -4.45 14.78
C THR A 29 47.03 -5.91 15.23
N LYS A 30 46.01 -6.65 14.79
CA LYS A 30 46.19 -8.08 14.45
C LYS A 30 45.41 -8.44 13.20
N THR A 31 46.14 -8.63 12.09
CA THR A 31 45.61 -9.28 10.89
C THR A 31 45.39 -10.75 11.17
N GLU A 32 44.16 -11.22 11.02
CA GLU A 32 43.88 -12.64 10.72
C GLU A 32 42.83 -12.64 9.59
N ALA A 33 43.27 -13.05 8.40
CA ALA A 33 42.54 -12.80 7.16
C ALA A 33 41.85 -14.08 6.67
N ALA A 34 40.52 -14.01 6.56
CA ALA A 34 39.65 -14.94 5.83
C ALA A 34 39.64 -16.41 6.34
N GLN A 35 38.56 -17.18 6.18
CA GLN A 35 37.36 -16.96 5.37
C GLN A 35 36.09 -17.19 6.19
N SER A 36 35.41 -16.13 6.62
CA SER A 36 33.95 -16.17 6.63
C SER A 36 33.49 -16.14 5.18
N SER A 37 33.41 -17.31 4.56
CA SER A 37 32.75 -17.43 3.27
C SER A 37 31.30 -17.00 3.45
N VAL A 38 30.96 -15.84 2.89
CA VAL A 38 29.59 -15.59 2.44
C VAL A 38 29.36 -16.64 1.35
N ALA A 39 28.91 -17.82 1.78
CA ALA A 39 28.56 -18.92 0.92
C ALA A 39 27.36 -18.47 0.12
N LYS A 40 27.65 -17.85 -1.04
CA LYS A 40 26.71 -17.36 -2.06
C LYS A 40 25.50 -18.29 -2.06
N THR A 41 24.40 -17.83 -1.48
CA THR A 41 23.21 -18.66 -1.26
C THR A 41 22.87 -19.29 -2.60
N ALA A 42 22.93 -20.62 -2.67
CA ALA A 42 22.61 -21.33 -3.90
C ALA A 42 21.15 -21.01 -4.21
N ASP A 43 20.91 -20.24 -5.27
CA ASP A 43 19.58 -19.80 -5.68
C ASP A 43 18.71 -21.04 -5.89
N THR A 44 17.86 -21.34 -4.91
CA THR A 44 17.06 -22.57 -4.98
C THR A 44 15.98 -22.39 -6.05
N PRO A 45 15.49 -23.47 -6.67
CA PRO A 45 14.38 -23.36 -7.60
C PRO A 45 13.14 -22.68 -7.00
N ALA A 46 12.93 -22.77 -5.68
CA ALA A 46 11.85 -22.09 -4.98
C ALA A 46 12.07 -20.57 -4.85
N ASP A 47 13.32 -20.13 -4.66
CA ASP A 47 13.67 -18.71 -4.63
C ASP A 47 13.56 -18.10 -6.03
N ALA A 48 14.11 -18.77 -7.05
CA ALA A 48 14.02 -18.33 -8.45
C ALA A 48 12.56 -18.22 -8.94
N GLN A 49 11.71 -19.18 -8.56
CA GLN A 49 10.26 -19.11 -8.80
C GLN A 49 9.61 -17.95 -8.03
N GLY A 50 10.05 -17.69 -6.80
CA GLY A 50 9.58 -16.58 -5.97
C GLY A 50 9.90 -15.20 -6.56
N VAL A 51 11.10 -15.02 -7.11
CA VAL A 51 11.49 -13.81 -7.86
C VAL A 51 10.54 -13.59 -9.04
N ALA A 52 10.44 -14.55 -9.94
CA ALA A 52 9.62 -14.43 -11.15
C ALA A 52 8.13 -14.24 -10.83
N ASP A 53 7.61 -14.88 -9.76
CA ASP A 53 6.23 -14.71 -9.32
C ASP A 53 5.97 -13.34 -8.70
N PHE A 54 6.92 -12.79 -7.93
CA PHE A 54 6.80 -11.46 -7.33
C PHE A 54 6.92 -10.35 -8.38
N GLU A 55 7.85 -10.49 -9.34
CA GLU A 55 8.00 -9.56 -10.47
C GLU A 55 6.72 -9.45 -11.31
N LYS A 56 6.06 -10.57 -11.65
CA LYS A 56 4.75 -10.56 -12.34
C LYS A 56 3.71 -9.72 -11.58
N LEU A 57 3.64 -9.90 -10.25
CA LEU A 57 2.63 -9.26 -9.42
C LEU A 57 2.91 -7.75 -9.25
N LEU A 58 4.18 -7.34 -9.18
CA LEU A 58 4.58 -5.94 -9.20
C LEU A 58 4.29 -5.29 -10.56
N ALA A 59 4.60 -5.96 -11.66
CA ALA A 59 4.31 -5.48 -13.02
C ALA A 59 2.80 -5.33 -13.25
N TRP A 60 2.00 -6.31 -12.82
CA TRP A 60 0.55 -6.22 -12.82
C TRP A 60 0.03 -5.05 -11.99
N LYS A 61 0.51 -4.85 -10.74
CA LYS A 61 0.08 -3.72 -9.91
C LYS A 61 0.33 -2.39 -10.63
N SER A 62 1.51 -2.24 -11.22
CA SER A 62 1.88 -1.04 -11.98
C SER A 62 0.95 -0.80 -13.17
N ALA A 63 0.50 -1.85 -13.85
CA ALA A 63 -0.44 -1.74 -14.98
C ALA A 63 -1.85 -1.31 -14.54
N GLN A 64 -2.34 -1.80 -13.40
CA GLN A 64 -3.67 -1.45 -12.89
C GLN A 64 -3.75 -0.06 -12.24
N GLU A 65 -2.63 0.50 -11.79
CA GLU A 65 -2.60 1.74 -11.01
C GLU A 65 -3.22 2.93 -11.77
N THR A 66 -2.88 3.11 -13.05
CA THR A 66 -3.48 4.16 -13.90
C THR A 66 -4.99 3.98 -14.06
N ALA A 67 -5.45 2.75 -14.30
CA ALA A 67 -6.86 2.46 -14.56
C ALA A 67 -7.73 2.65 -13.30
N LEU A 68 -7.26 2.15 -12.14
CA LEU A 68 -7.93 2.37 -10.85
C LEU A 68 -7.93 3.83 -10.43
N ASN A 69 -6.86 4.58 -10.70
CA ASN A 69 -6.81 6.02 -10.40
C ASN A 69 -7.78 6.81 -11.29
N GLN A 70 -7.87 6.48 -12.58
CA GLN A 70 -8.82 7.11 -13.50
C GLN A 70 -10.27 6.84 -13.06
N ALA A 71 -10.64 5.58 -12.79
CA ALA A 71 -11.99 5.23 -12.37
C ALA A 71 -12.40 5.89 -11.03
N GLN A 72 -11.47 6.04 -10.08
CA GLN A 72 -11.71 6.81 -8.86
C GLN A 72 -11.89 8.31 -9.12
N ASN A 73 -11.11 8.89 -10.05
CA ASN A 73 -11.25 10.30 -10.44
C ASN A 73 -12.58 10.58 -11.11
N ASP A 74 -13.07 9.68 -11.97
CA ASP A 74 -14.35 9.84 -12.68
C ASP A 74 -15.55 9.67 -11.72
N LEU A 75 -15.50 8.70 -10.81
CA LEU A 75 -16.47 8.59 -9.71
C LEU A 75 -16.47 9.86 -8.83
N GLN A 76 -15.29 10.38 -8.47
CA GLN A 76 -15.21 11.65 -7.73
C GLN A 76 -15.78 12.85 -8.51
N GLN A 77 -15.64 12.90 -9.84
CA GLN A 77 -16.24 13.94 -10.67
C GLN A 77 -17.78 13.82 -10.70
N GLY A 78 -18.30 12.59 -10.82
CA GLY A 78 -19.74 12.30 -10.66
C GLY A 78 -20.28 12.82 -9.33
N ILE A 79 -19.63 12.45 -8.22
CA ILE A 79 -19.97 12.91 -6.85
C ILE A 79 -19.93 14.45 -6.74
N LYS A 80 -18.87 15.09 -7.23
CA LYS A 80 -18.70 16.57 -7.20
C LYS A 80 -19.76 17.31 -8.04
N SER A 81 -20.36 16.65 -9.03
CA SER A 81 -21.43 17.25 -9.86
C SER A 81 -22.79 17.31 -9.19
N GLN A 82 -23.00 16.57 -8.09
CA GLN A 82 -24.28 16.42 -7.38
C GLN A 82 -25.45 15.87 -8.24
N ASP A 83 -25.15 15.36 -9.44
CA ASP A 83 -26.10 14.75 -10.38
C ASP A 83 -26.12 13.23 -10.16
N GLN A 84 -27.25 12.71 -9.66
CA GLN A 84 -27.38 11.28 -9.35
C GLN A 84 -27.13 10.39 -10.58
N SER A 85 -27.47 10.83 -11.79
CA SER A 85 -27.23 10.02 -12.99
C SER A 85 -25.72 9.87 -13.26
N LYS A 86 -24.93 10.92 -12.98
CA LYS A 86 -23.46 10.88 -13.13
C LYS A 86 -22.77 10.15 -11.99
N ILE A 87 -23.34 10.19 -10.79
CA ILE A 87 -22.90 9.35 -9.66
C ILE A 87 -23.10 7.87 -10.01
N ASP A 88 -24.30 7.49 -10.46
CA ASP A 88 -24.64 6.14 -10.89
C ASP A 88 -23.77 5.64 -12.05
N GLU A 89 -23.51 6.48 -13.05
CA GLU A 89 -22.67 6.16 -14.22
C GLU A 89 -21.21 5.96 -13.81
N GLY A 90 -20.60 6.93 -13.12
CA GLY A 90 -19.23 6.84 -12.64
C GLY A 90 -19.01 5.69 -11.65
N PHE A 91 -20.02 5.38 -10.83
CA PHE A 91 -19.97 4.25 -9.89
C PHE A 91 -20.06 2.89 -10.61
N LYS A 92 -20.91 2.75 -11.63
CA LYS A 92 -20.96 1.54 -12.48
C LYS A 92 -19.64 1.33 -13.24
N ALA A 93 -19.05 2.41 -13.78
CA ALA A 93 -17.75 2.37 -14.43
C ALA A 93 -16.64 1.95 -13.46
N PHE A 94 -16.64 2.49 -12.23
CA PHE A 94 -15.72 2.09 -11.17
C PHE A 94 -15.87 0.61 -10.78
N GLN A 95 -17.10 0.13 -10.56
CA GLN A 95 -17.35 -1.28 -10.22
C GLN A 95 -16.90 -2.23 -11.35
N ALA A 96 -17.14 -1.88 -12.61
CA ALA A 96 -16.65 -2.64 -13.76
C ALA A 96 -15.11 -2.68 -13.80
N GLN A 97 -14.45 -1.54 -13.62
CA GLN A 97 -12.98 -1.47 -13.60
C GLN A 97 -12.38 -2.30 -12.46
N VAL A 98 -12.99 -2.33 -11.27
CA VAL A 98 -12.55 -3.20 -10.18
C VAL A 98 -12.81 -4.68 -10.48
N ALA A 99 -13.93 -5.03 -11.12
CA ALA A 99 -14.21 -6.40 -11.52
C ALA A 99 -13.16 -6.95 -12.51
N ASP A 100 -12.78 -6.16 -13.52
CA ASP A 100 -11.73 -6.53 -14.47
C ASP A 100 -10.34 -6.61 -13.81
N VAL A 101 -10.04 -5.71 -12.87
CA VAL A 101 -8.82 -5.78 -12.05
C VAL A 101 -8.79 -7.05 -11.20
N LEU A 102 -9.87 -7.39 -10.50
CA LEU A 102 -9.98 -8.61 -9.69
C LEU A 102 -9.87 -9.88 -10.54
N LYS A 103 -10.48 -9.90 -11.73
CA LYS A 103 -10.35 -10.98 -12.69
C LYS A 103 -8.91 -11.15 -13.18
N SER A 104 -8.26 -10.07 -13.61
CA SER A 104 -6.87 -10.14 -14.07
C SER A 104 -5.90 -10.52 -12.94
N LEU A 105 -6.21 -10.16 -11.68
CA LEU A 105 -5.49 -10.65 -10.51
C LEU A 105 -5.63 -12.17 -10.35
N ASP A 106 -6.85 -12.70 -10.45
CA ASP A 106 -7.09 -14.15 -10.38
C ASP A 106 -6.34 -14.90 -11.49
N GLU A 107 -6.36 -14.38 -12.72
CA GLU A 107 -5.67 -14.92 -13.90
C GLU A 107 -4.13 -14.92 -13.80
N LEU A 108 -3.51 -14.15 -12.88
CA LEU A 108 -2.06 -14.21 -12.65
C LEU A 108 -1.62 -15.59 -12.14
N ASN A 109 -0.87 -16.32 -12.98
CA ASN A 109 -0.22 -17.56 -12.58
C ASN A 109 0.99 -17.28 -11.65
N VAL A 110 0.76 -17.52 -10.37
CA VAL A 110 1.66 -17.31 -9.22
C VAL A 110 1.62 -18.60 -8.40
N THR A 111 2.78 -19.14 -8.03
CA THR A 111 2.91 -20.48 -7.41
C THR A 111 3.75 -20.49 -6.14
N ASN A 112 4.68 -19.56 -5.97
CA ASN A 112 5.43 -19.42 -4.71
C ASN A 112 4.46 -19.05 -3.56
N PRO A 113 4.46 -19.77 -2.42
CA PRO A 113 3.42 -19.66 -1.40
C PRO A 113 3.34 -18.27 -0.76
N ASP A 114 4.47 -17.58 -0.57
CA ASP A 114 4.50 -16.25 0.04
C ASP A 114 3.89 -15.20 -0.89
N VAL A 115 4.16 -15.33 -2.20
CA VAL A 115 3.58 -14.46 -3.24
C VAL A 115 2.10 -14.78 -3.47
N VAL A 116 1.68 -16.05 -3.34
CA VAL A 116 0.26 -16.43 -3.34
C VAL A 116 -0.49 -15.81 -2.15
N ALA A 117 0.09 -15.84 -0.95
CA ALA A 117 -0.50 -15.19 0.23
C ALA A 117 -0.62 -13.66 0.07
N PHE A 118 0.40 -13.02 -0.50
CA PHE A 118 0.38 -11.58 -0.79
C PHE A 118 -0.61 -11.22 -1.92
N LYS A 119 -0.74 -12.05 -2.97
CA LYS A 119 -1.81 -11.96 -3.98
C LYS A 119 -3.20 -12.04 -3.33
N ALA A 120 -3.40 -12.97 -2.38
CA ALA A 120 -4.67 -13.12 -1.68
C ALA A 120 -5.05 -11.89 -0.83
N LYS A 121 -4.11 -11.35 -0.03
CA LYS A 121 -4.31 -10.09 0.71
C LYS A 121 -4.57 -8.90 -0.21
N THR A 122 -3.90 -8.85 -1.36
CA THR A 122 -4.12 -7.80 -2.38
C THR A 122 -5.54 -7.87 -2.93
N LYS A 123 -6.06 -9.08 -3.17
CA LYS A 123 -7.45 -9.30 -3.58
C LYS A 123 -8.44 -8.85 -2.49
N GLU A 124 -8.20 -9.22 -1.23
CA GLU A 124 -9.06 -8.82 -0.11
C GLU A 124 -9.14 -7.29 0.02
N SER A 125 -8.02 -6.58 -0.14
CA SER A 125 -7.98 -5.12 -0.07
C SER A 125 -8.79 -4.46 -1.21
N LEU A 126 -8.67 -4.97 -2.44
CA LEU A 126 -9.46 -4.49 -3.58
C LEU A 126 -10.97 -4.75 -3.40
N VAL A 127 -11.36 -5.93 -2.92
CA VAL A 127 -12.77 -6.25 -2.61
C VAL A 127 -13.30 -5.32 -1.52
N LEU A 128 -12.58 -5.18 -0.41
CA LEU A 128 -13.01 -4.36 0.74
C LEU A 128 -13.05 -2.86 0.41
N SER A 129 -12.15 -2.37 -0.46
CA SER A 129 -12.16 -1.00 -0.98
C SER A 129 -13.41 -0.73 -1.82
N ASN A 130 -13.74 -1.65 -2.74
CA ASN A 130 -14.98 -1.58 -3.50
C ASN A 130 -16.23 -1.70 -2.63
N GLU A 131 -16.23 -2.55 -1.59
CA GLU A 131 -17.32 -2.62 -0.62
C GLU A 131 -17.49 -1.31 0.16
N LEU A 132 -16.39 -0.68 0.61
CA LEU A 132 -16.44 0.61 1.32
C LEU A 132 -17.02 1.69 0.41
N ILE A 133 -16.51 1.83 -0.82
CA ILE A 133 -16.98 2.81 -1.80
C ILE A 133 -18.45 2.54 -2.16
N SER A 134 -18.84 1.28 -2.36
CA SER A 134 -20.23 0.90 -2.62
C SER A 134 -21.15 1.21 -1.44
N THR A 135 -20.68 0.98 -0.20
CA THR A 135 -21.43 1.36 1.01
C THR A 135 -21.61 2.87 1.07
N TRP A 136 -20.56 3.65 0.80
CA TRP A 136 -20.57 5.10 0.87
C TRP A 136 -21.44 5.77 -0.21
N VAL A 137 -21.37 5.29 -1.46
CA VAL A 137 -22.21 5.80 -2.56
C VAL A 137 -23.69 5.52 -2.27
N ASN A 138 -24.03 4.31 -1.83
CA ASN A 138 -25.41 3.96 -1.47
C ASN A 138 -25.89 4.71 -0.20
N ALA A 139 -24.99 5.02 0.74
CA ALA A 139 -25.31 5.79 1.95
C ALA A 139 -25.82 7.21 1.64
N ALA A 140 -25.41 7.81 0.52
CA ALA A 140 -25.84 9.15 0.13
C ALA A 140 -27.36 9.24 -0.13
N ALA A 141 -27.99 8.14 -0.58
CA ALA A 141 -29.43 8.07 -0.80
C ALA A 141 -30.23 7.87 0.51
N GLN A 142 -29.64 7.23 1.53
CA GLN A 142 -30.31 6.98 2.82
C GLN A 142 -29.29 6.92 3.97
N PRO A 143 -28.86 8.08 4.52
CA PRO A 143 -27.87 8.11 5.60
C PRO A 143 -28.46 7.62 6.93
N SER A 144 -27.75 6.71 7.61
CA SER A 144 -28.11 6.23 8.96
C SER A 144 -26.88 6.03 9.87
N PRO A 145 -27.04 5.98 11.20
CA PRO A 145 -25.95 5.69 12.14
C PRO A 145 -25.29 4.32 11.90
N GLU A 146 -26.08 3.30 11.53
CA GLU A 146 -25.60 1.95 11.24
C GLU A 146 -24.71 1.95 10.00
N VAL A 147 -25.09 2.71 8.97
CA VAL A 147 -24.30 2.86 7.74
C VAL A 147 -23.01 3.64 8.00
N GLN A 148 -23.04 4.70 8.82
CA GLN A 148 -21.81 5.40 9.25
C GLN A 148 -20.85 4.47 10.00
N LYS A 149 -21.38 3.64 10.92
CA LYS A 149 -20.59 2.64 11.64
C LYS A 149 -19.98 1.59 10.71
N LEU A 150 -20.73 1.08 9.74
CA LEU A 150 -20.23 0.11 8.75
C LEU A 150 -19.15 0.72 7.84
N VAL A 151 -19.29 1.98 7.44
CA VAL A 151 -18.26 2.75 6.70
C VAL A 151 -16.99 2.87 7.54
N GLN A 152 -17.11 3.21 8.83
CA GLN A 152 -15.97 3.30 9.75
C GLN A 152 -15.27 1.94 9.95
N GLU A 153 -16.02 0.86 10.14
CA GLU A 153 -15.48 -0.50 10.32
C GLU A 153 -14.73 -1.00 9.07
N LYS A 154 -15.29 -0.79 7.86
CA LYS A 154 -14.61 -1.14 6.60
C LYS A 154 -13.37 -0.27 6.37
N ALA A 155 -13.41 1.02 6.68
CA ALA A 155 -12.26 1.91 6.57
C ALA A 155 -11.12 1.52 7.54
N GLN A 156 -11.45 1.17 8.79
CA GLN A 156 -10.46 0.70 9.77
C GLN A 156 -9.78 -0.59 9.30
N LYS A 157 -10.56 -1.58 8.83
CA LYS A 157 -9.99 -2.84 8.31
C LYS A 157 -9.13 -2.61 7.04
N LEU A 158 -9.43 -1.61 6.20
CA LEU A 158 -8.57 -1.24 5.06
C LEU A 158 -7.23 -0.64 5.50
N ILE A 159 -7.21 0.15 6.59
CA ILE A 159 -5.97 0.69 7.15
C ILE A 159 -5.09 -0.44 7.69
N GLU A 160 -5.68 -1.39 8.42
CA GLU A 160 -5.00 -2.58 8.94
C GLU A 160 -4.42 -3.44 7.81
N LEU A 161 -5.26 -3.81 6.84
CA LEU A 161 -4.84 -4.64 5.70
C LEU A 161 -3.84 -3.90 4.78
N GLY A 162 -3.91 -2.58 4.70
CA GLY A 162 -2.92 -1.74 4.01
C GLY A 162 -1.54 -1.77 4.69
N ALA A 163 -1.50 -1.71 6.01
CA ALA A 163 -0.27 -1.86 6.79
C ALA A 163 0.33 -3.26 6.67
N GLU A 164 -0.50 -4.31 6.76
CA GLU A 164 -0.07 -5.70 6.52
C GLU A 164 0.50 -5.89 5.10
N LEU A 165 -0.19 -5.37 4.08
CA LEU A 165 0.29 -5.42 2.69
C LEU A 165 1.62 -4.70 2.52
N GLN A 166 1.80 -3.52 3.12
CA GLN A 166 3.08 -2.80 3.09
C GLN A 166 4.19 -3.61 3.76
N GLN A 167 3.93 -4.23 4.92
CA GLN A 167 4.91 -5.08 5.61
C GLN A 167 5.28 -6.30 4.75
N THR A 168 4.30 -7.07 4.28
CA THR A 168 4.56 -8.26 3.46
C THR A 168 5.26 -7.89 2.15
N GLN A 169 4.94 -6.76 1.51
CA GLN A 169 5.65 -6.31 0.32
C GLN A 169 7.13 -6.01 0.62
N LEU A 170 7.45 -5.40 1.77
CA LEU A 170 8.84 -5.15 2.19
C LEU A 170 9.59 -6.44 2.56
N GLU A 171 8.90 -7.44 3.10
CA GLU A 171 9.46 -8.77 3.39
C GLU A 171 9.75 -9.54 2.10
N LEU A 172 8.83 -9.54 1.13
CA LEU A 172 9.02 -10.12 -0.20
C LEU A 172 10.12 -9.40 -0.99
N GLN A 173 10.22 -8.07 -0.90
CA GLN A 173 11.35 -7.32 -1.48
C GLN A 173 12.68 -7.78 -0.89
N LYS A 174 12.83 -7.84 0.44
CA LYS A 174 14.06 -8.33 1.08
C LYS A 174 14.41 -9.78 0.75
N LYS A 175 13.41 -10.60 0.41
CA LYS A 175 13.59 -12.03 0.08
C LYS A 175 13.97 -12.26 -1.37
N PHE A 176 13.39 -11.50 -2.30
CA PHE A 176 13.48 -11.77 -3.75
C PHE A 176 14.18 -10.67 -4.56
N VAL A 177 14.26 -9.44 -4.07
CA VAL A 177 15.00 -8.34 -4.72
C VAL A 177 16.34 -8.15 -4.00
N LYS A 178 17.44 -8.44 -4.70
CA LYS A 178 18.82 -8.39 -4.18
C LYS A 178 19.54 -7.11 -4.62
#